data_AF-A0A418VPT3-F1
#
_entry.id   AF-A0A418VPT3-F1
#
_cell.length_a   1.000
_cell.length_b   1.000
_cell.length_c   1.000
_cell.angle_alpha   90.00
_cell.angle_beta   90.00
_cell.angle_gamma   90.00
#
_symmetry.space_group_name_H-M   'P 1'
#
loop_
_entity.id
_entity.type
_entity.pdbx_description
1 polymer ?
#
loop_
_entity_poly.entity_id
_entity_poly.type
_entity_poly.pdbx_seq_one_letter_code
_entity_poly.pdbx_strand_id
1 'polypeptide(L)'
;MPQPAAPRPKEARLFRNNRSQAVRIPVEFELPGESVLISRDGDRLILEPIHKKGLLALLDGWEPLDDELPTVEDPPIPPRDVF
;
A
#
# COMPACT_ATOMS: atom_id res chain seq x y z
N MET A 1 20.48 -0.10 14.15
CA MET A 1 19.17 0.13 14.80
C MET A 1 18.72 -1.22 15.35
N PRO A 2 18.43 -1.38 16.66
CA PRO A 2 17.88 -2.64 17.15
C PRO A 2 16.49 -2.84 16.53
N GLN A 3 16.27 -4.00 15.92
CA GLN A 3 14.96 -4.39 15.42
C GLN A 3 14.02 -4.53 16.63
N PRO A 4 12.82 -3.92 16.64
CA PRO A 4 11.89 -4.08 17.75
C PRO A 4 11.58 -5.57 17.91
N ALA A 5 11.60 -6.07 19.14
CA ALA A 5 11.29 -7.46 19.44
C ALA A 5 9.88 -7.78 18.91
N ALA A 6 9.75 -8.86 18.14
CA ALA A 6 8.48 -9.26 17.59
C ALA A 6 7.45 -9.49 18.72
N PRO A 7 6.19 -9.04 18.55
CA PRO A 7 5.16 -9.21 19.56
C PRO A 7 4.92 -10.70 19.86
N ARG A 8 4.73 -11.03 21.14
CA ARG A 8 4.41 -12.40 21.57
C ARG A 8 3.03 -12.80 21.06
N PRO A 9 2.80 -14.07 20.64
CA PRO A 9 1.49 -14.52 20.17
C PRO A 9 0.37 -14.25 21.18
N LYS A 10 -0.78 -13.78 20.69
CA LYS A 10 -2.00 -13.65 21.48
C LYS A 10 -3.13 -14.49 20.89
N GLU A 11 -3.94 -15.04 21.78
CA GLU A 11 -5.19 -15.68 21.40
C GLU A 11 -6.21 -14.62 20.99
N ALA A 12 -6.79 -14.78 19.80
CA ALA A 12 -7.86 -13.92 19.29
C ALA A 12 -9.10 -14.77 18.98
N ARG A 13 -10.27 -14.23 19.30
CA ARG A 13 -11.54 -14.91 19.01
C ARG A 13 -11.94 -14.73 17.55
N LEU A 14 -12.29 -15.84 16.90
CA LEU A 14 -12.93 -15.84 15.59
C LEU A 14 -14.41 -15.47 15.71
N PHE A 15 -14.89 -14.70 14.76
CA PHE A 15 -16.31 -14.33 14.67
C PHE A 15 -16.79 -14.37 13.22
N ARG A 16 -18.09 -14.19 13.02
CA ARG A 16 -18.70 -14.12 11.69
C ARG A 16 -19.02 -12.67 11.35
N ASN A 17 -18.61 -12.23 10.16
CA ASN A 17 -19.05 -10.98 9.54
C ASN A 17 -19.84 -11.35 8.28
N ASN A 18 -21.17 -11.27 8.36
CA ASN A 18 -22.09 -11.78 7.35
C ASN A 18 -21.78 -13.25 6.97
N ARG A 19 -21.38 -13.49 5.72
CA ARG A 19 -21.07 -14.83 5.19
C ARG A 19 -19.59 -15.23 5.38
N SER A 20 -18.77 -14.34 5.94
CA SER A 20 -17.32 -14.53 6.08
C SER A 20 -16.91 -14.75 7.53
N GLN A 21 -15.80 -15.48 7.73
CA GLN A 21 -15.13 -15.56 9.02
C GLN A 21 -14.19 -14.35 9.15
N ALA A 22 -14.10 -13.79 10.35
CA ALA A 22 -13.25 -12.64 10.65
C ALA A 22 -12.55 -12.82 12.00
N VAL A 23 -11.42 -12.12 12.15
CA VAL A 23 -10.66 -12.00 13.40
C VAL A 23 -10.43 -10.52 13.68
N ARG A 24 -10.52 -10.09 14.95
CA ARG A 24 -10.13 -8.74 15.33
C ARG A 24 -8.63 -8.74 15.53
N ILE A 25 -7.93 -7.89 14.79
CA ILE A 25 -6.48 -7.73 14.91
C ILE A 25 -6.23 -6.76 16.09
N PRO A 26 -5.54 -7.20 17.17
CA PRO A 26 -5.14 -6.31 18.25
C PRO A 26 -4.17 -5.23 17.75
N VAL A 27 -4.15 -4.06 18.40
CA VAL A 27 -3.36 -2.88 17.96
C VAL A 27 -1.86 -3.18 17.82
N GLU A 28 -1.32 -4.07 18.64
CA GLU A 28 0.09 -4.49 18.57
C GLU A 28 0.43 -5.35 17.34
N PHE A 29 -0.57 -5.86 16.62
CA PHE A 29 -0.44 -6.62 15.38
C PHE A 29 -1.04 -5.88 14.18
N GLU A 30 -1.37 -4.60 14.33
CA GLU A 30 -1.97 -3.81 13.26
C GLU A 30 -1.01 -3.71 12.06
N LEU A 31 -1.52 -4.07 10.87
CA LEU A 31 -0.77 -4.00 9.63
C LEU A 31 -1.00 -2.63 8.98
N PRO A 32 0.03 -2.05 8.33
CA PRO A 32 -0.12 -0.78 7.64
C PRO A 32 -1.05 -0.91 6.42
N GLY A 33 -1.83 0.13 6.16
CA GLY A 33 -2.72 0.23 5.00
C GLY A 33 -4.14 -0.28 5.26
N GLU A 34 -4.92 -0.40 4.19
CA GLU A 34 -6.35 -0.76 4.23
C GLU A 34 -6.63 -2.17 3.71
N SER A 35 -5.62 -2.86 3.18
CA SER A 35 -5.79 -4.15 2.49
C SER A 35 -4.57 -5.04 2.68
N VAL A 36 -4.83 -6.34 2.75
CA VAL A 36 -3.82 -7.38 2.97
C VAL A 36 -4.01 -8.50 1.96
N LEU A 37 -2.91 -9.13 1.55
CA LEU A 37 -2.92 -10.43 0.91
C LEU A 37 -3.06 -11.51 1.97
N ILE A 38 -3.85 -12.53 1.67
CA ILE A 38 -4.07 -13.69 2.54
C ILE A 38 -3.56 -14.92 1.83
N SER A 39 -2.60 -15.61 2.41
CA SER A 39 -2.12 -16.92 1.95
C SER A 39 -2.26 -17.96 3.06
N ARG A 40 -2.28 -19.24 2.68
CA ARG A 40 -2.42 -20.37 3.61
C ARG A 40 -1.20 -21.28 3.49
N ASP A 41 -0.60 -21.58 4.63
CA ASP A 41 0.47 -22.56 4.76
C ASP A 41 0.06 -23.61 5.82
N GLY A 42 -0.47 -24.74 5.35
CA GLY A 42 -1.13 -25.74 6.20
C GLY A 42 -2.26 -25.14 7.05
N ASP A 43 -2.08 -25.18 8.37
CA ASP A 43 -3.04 -24.65 9.34
C ASP A 43 -2.83 -23.16 9.66
N ARG A 44 -1.85 -22.51 9.03
CA ARG A 44 -1.52 -21.10 9.24
C ARG A 44 -2.16 -20.24 8.16
N LEU A 45 -2.76 -19.13 8.58
CA LEU A 45 -3.10 -18.02 7.69
C LEU A 45 -2.00 -16.96 7.82
N ILE A 46 -1.42 -16.59 6.69
CA ILE A 46 -0.38 -15.56 6.59
C ILE A 46 -1.04 -14.33 5.98
N LEU A 47 -0.90 -13.20 6.66
CA LEU A 47 -1.42 -11.90 6.24
C LEU A 47 -0.25 -10.99 5.89
N GLU A 48 -0.22 -10.46 4.68
CA GLU A 48 0.82 -9.55 4.21
C GLU A 48 0.20 -8.21 3.78
N PRO A 49 0.71 -7.06 4.24
CA PRO A 49 0.17 -5.77 3.83
C PRO A 49 0.39 -5.51 2.35
N ILE A 50 -0.65 -5.02 1.67
CA ILE A 50 -0.50 -4.53 0.30
C ILE A 50 0.11 -3.13 0.36
N HIS A 51 1.41 -3.06 0.10
CA HIS A 51 2.09 -1.80 -0.10
C HIS A 51 1.67 -1.24 -1.46
N LYS A 52 0.77 -0.25 -1.47
CA LYS A 52 0.67 0.65 -2.62
C LYS A 52 2.01 1.36 -2.68
N LYS A 53 2.78 1.14 -3.75
CA LYS A 53 4.02 1.90 -3.97
C LYS A 53 3.64 3.38 -3.93
N GLY A 54 4.03 4.09 -2.87
CA GLY A 54 3.84 5.53 -2.79
C GLY A 54 4.66 6.22 -3.88
N LEU A 55 4.40 7.51 -4.13
CA LEU A 55 5.19 8.29 -5.08
C LEU A 55 6.70 8.12 -4.85
N LEU A 56 7.13 8.05 -3.59
CA LEU A 56 8.52 7.79 -3.21
C LEU A 56 9.04 6.43 -3.69
N ALA A 57 8.28 5.35 -3.51
CA ALA A 57 8.68 4.00 -3.96
C ALA A 57 8.61 3.84 -5.48
N LEU A 58 7.84 4.69 -6.16
CA LEU A 58 7.83 4.78 -7.62
C LEU A 58 9.09 5.49 -8.11
N LEU A 59 9.40 6.66 -7.55
CA LEU A 59 10.59 7.46 -7.89
C LEU A 59 11.91 6.72 -7.59
N ASP A 60 11.98 5.99 -6.46
CA ASP A 60 13.14 5.17 -6.10
C ASP A 60 13.40 4.03 -7.11
N GLY A 61 12.37 3.63 -7.85
CA GLY A 61 12.47 2.62 -8.91
C GLY A 61 12.74 3.19 -10.30
N TRP A 62 12.91 4.51 -10.46
CA TRP A 62 13.21 5.11 -11.77
C TRP A 62 14.71 5.17 -12.01
N GLU A 63 15.12 4.74 -13.20
CA GLU A 63 16.48 4.94 -13.67
C GLU A 63 16.67 6.40 -14.14
N PRO A 64 17.91 6.94 -14.11
CA PRO A 64 18.20 8.23 -14.72
C PRO A 64 17.72 8.25 -16.19
N LEU A 65 17.04 9.33 -16.56
CA LEU A 65 16.66 9.55 -17.95
C LEU A 65 17.87 10.11 -18.70
N ASP A 66 18.37 9.36 -19.68
CA ASP A 66 19.49 9.79 -20.54
C ASP A 66 19.03 10.67 -21.71
N ASP A 67 17.73 10.72 -21.97
CA ASP A 67 17.12 11.50 -23.05
C ASP A 67 16.94 12.98 -22.67
N GLU A 68 17.19 13.88 -23.61
CA GLU A 68 16.78 15.27 -23.48
C GLU A 68 15.25 15.38 -23.50
N LEU A 69 14.70 16.24 -22.63
CA LEU A 69 13.27 16.51 -22.65
C LEU A 69 12.87 17.13 -24.00
N PRO A 70 11.78 16.67 -24.63
CA PRO A 70 11.34 17.23 -25.89
C PRO A 70 10.95 18.70 -25.70
N THR A 71 11.15 19.51 -26.75
CA THR A 71 10.59 20.86 -26.76
C THR A 71 9.07 20.75 -26.85
N VAL A 72 8.38 21.26 -25.84
CA VAL A 72 6.92 21.37 -25.83
C VAL A 72 6.56 22.77 -26.30
N GLU A 73 5.77 22.87 -27.38
CA GLU A 73 5.22 24.15 -27.81
C GLU A 73 4.30 24.71 -26.71
N ASP A 74 4.63 25.92 -26.22
CA ASP A 74 3.82 26.66 -25.23
C ASP A 74 3.19 27.88 -25.89
N PRO A 75 2.16 27.69 -26.76
CA PRO A 75 1.49 28.79 -27.41
C PRO A 75 0.68 29.59 -26.38
N PRO A 76 0.50 30.90 -26.58
CA PRO A 76 -0.40 31.68 -25.76
C PRO A 76 -1.82 31.08 -25.84
N ILE A 77 -2.55 31.13 -24.73
CA ILE A 77 -3.94 30.73 -24.67
C ILE A 77 -4.72 31.51 -25.74
N PRO A 78 -5.47 30.84 -26.65
CA PRO A 78 -6.23 31.56 -27.67
C PRO A 78 -7.26 32.48 -26.99
N PRO A 79 -7.52 33.67 -27.54
CA PRO A 79 -8.55 34.55 -27.02
C PRO A 79 -9.88 33.80 -27.00
N ARG A 80 -10.50 33.74 -25.82
CA ARG A 80 -11.85 33.23 -25.65
C ARG A 80 -12.78 34.40 -25.49
N ASP A 81 -13.93 34.33 -26.14
CA ASP A 81 -15.02 35.25 -25.87
C ASP A 81 -15.52 34.99 -24.44
N VAL A 82 -15.44 36.01 -23.60
CA VAL A 82 -15.85 35.96 -22.19
C VAL A 82 -17.17 36.69 -21.95
N PHE A 83 -17.96 36.84 -23.02
CA PHE A 83 -19.27 37.49 -23.03
C PHE A 83 -20.31 36.63 -23.72
#